data_AF-Q03NT1-F1
#
_entry.id   AF-Q03NT1-F1
#
_cell.length_a   1.000
_cell.length_b   1.000
_cell.length_c   1.000
_cell.angle_alpha   90.00
_cell.angle_beta   90.00
_cell.angle_gamma   90.00
#
_symmetry.space_group_name_H-M   'P 1'
#
loop_
_entity.id
_entity.type
_entity.pdbx_description
1 polymer ?
#
loop_
_entity_poly.entity_id
_entity_poly.type
_entity_poly.pdbx_seq_one_letter_code
_entity_poly.pdbx_strand_id
1 'polypeptide(L)'
;MTITDAATKTREGSLYYYVKDAQHPTVSGWIYSGAVTTDKTVAFNQATDVKVNFVDGSSVVTSGVLQSLFANNATNTAASTTPADAVGTAAGFSATAKATQDWADALLKGTGYSINLKSGSVTAANQAALLAAKTGDTITLNVTKNSEVTTPLYLKKAATTSTANDAESLTAYKTGDTASDTTVVVPSLTSGFKGVDGAAFTSATLKAFATSNNLTTLYTPTIGTGADAYYIKYTLSTAEDGTYGAKSAATLVYTASDKIKGESPASTTSNGDNGSVWGSTSTSSSSTSSSAASASSTEASTSSSASSAS
;
A
#
# COMPACT_ATOMS: atom_id res chain seq x y z
N MET A 1 11.30 25.18 -19.34
CA MET A 1 12.22 24.22 -19.99
C MET A 1 11.37 23.24 -20.76
N THR A 2 11.52 23.21 -22.08
CA THR A 2 10.71 22.32 -22.96
C THR A 2 11.68 21.38 -23.63
N ILE A 3 11.57 20.08 -23.35
CA ILE A 3 12.40 19.06 -23.99
C ILE A 3 11.86 18.86 -25.39
N THR A 4 12.62 19.25 -26.41
CA THR A 4 12.19 19.16 -27.82
C THR A 4 12.68 17.91 -28.54
N ASP A 5 13.68 17.22 -27.97
CA ASP A 5 14.31 16.01 -28.53
C ASP A 5 15.04 15.25 -27.43
N ALA A 6 15.07 13.91 -27.50
CA ALA A 6 15.74 13.05 -26.52
C ALA A 6 16.43 11.85 -27.18
N ALA A 7 17.70 11.61 -26.80
CA ALA A 7 18.48 10.44 -27.21
C ALA A 7 19.02 9.67 -26.00
N THR A 8 19.09 8.34 -26.09
CA THR A 8 19.59 7.48 -25.02
C THR A 8 21.08 7.15 -25.19
N LYS A 9 21.83 7.17 -24.09
CA LYS A 9 23.18 6.60 -24.03
C LYS A 9 23.37 5.85 -22.73
N THR A 10 23.87 4.62 -22.83
CA THR A 10 24.26 3.81 -21.68
C THR A 10 25.74 4.06 -21.39
N ARG A 11 26.06 4.54 -20.19
CA ARG A 11 27.44 4.71 -19.71
C ARG A 11 27.51 4.08 -18.32
N GLU A 12 28.46 3.18 -18.11
CA GLU A 12 28.71 2.56 -16.78
C GLU A 12 27.46 1.91 -16.16
N GLY A 13 26.64 1.24 -16.99
CA GLY A 13 25.40 0.58 -16.55
C GLY A 13 24.23 1.52 -16.23
N SER A 14 24.42 2.84 -16.39
CA SER A 14 23.40 3.87 -16.13
C SER A 14 22.85 4.45 -17.44
N LEU A 15 21.54 4.73 -17.45
CA LEU A 15 20.84 5.35 -18.59
C LEU A 15 20.86 6.88 -18.46
N TYR A 16 21.12 7.55 -19.57
CA TYR A 16 21.10 9.02 -19.67
C TYR A 16 20.22 9.46 -20.84
N TYR A 17 19.55 10.60 -20.68
CA TYR A 17 18.83 11.31 -21.73
C TYR A 17 19.63 12.55 -22.15
N TYR A 18 19.85 12.77 -23.43
CA TYR A 18 20.35 14.06 -23.92
C TYR A 18 19.17 15.00 -24.14
N VAL A 19 19.15 16.14 -23.46
CA VAL A 19 18.10 17.15 -23.59
C VAL A 19 18.65 18.33 -24.38
N LYS A 20 17.91 18.74 -25.40
CA LYS A 20 18.13 20.00 -26.12
C LYS A 20 17.11 21.04 -25.68
N ASP A 21 17.59 22.22 -25.31
CA ASP A 21 16.74 23.40 -25.13
C ASP A 21 16.84 24.27 -26.39
N ALA A 22 15.70 24.45 -27.06
CA ALA A 22 15.63 25.21 -28.31
C ALA A 22 15.82 26.73 -28.12
N GLN A 23 15.52 27.26 -26.94
CA GLN A 23 15.63 28.69 -26.61
C GLN A 23 16.98 29.02 -25.96
N HIS A 24 17.59 28.04 -25.29
CA HIS A 24 18.89 28.19 -24.64
C HIS A 24 19.84 27.03 -25.00
N PRO A 25 20.44 27.01 -26.22
CA PRO A 25 21.26 25.89 -26.67
C PRO A 25 22.45 25.58 -25.76
N THR A 26 22.97 26.58 -25.04
CA THR A 26 24.10 26.48 -24.11
C THR A 26 23.83 25.62 -22.87
N VAL A 27 22.57 25.33 -22.54
CA VAL A 27 22.18 24.44 -21.43
C VAL A 27 21.78 23.03 -21.90
N SER A 28 21.95 22.72 -23.19
CA SER A 28 21.74 21.36 -23.69
C SER A 28 22.79 20.40 -23.13
N GLY A 29 22.38 19.21 -22.69
CA GLY A 29 23.29 18.30 -22.00
C GLY A 29 22.70 16.92 -21.70
N TRP A 30 23.55 16.03 -21.17
CA TRP A 30 23.12 14.72 -20.71
C TRP A 30 22.63 14.81 -19.27
N ILE A 31 21.43 14.29 -19.03
CA ILE A 31 20.85 14.15 -17.70
C ILE A 31 20.66 12.66 -17.38
N TYR A 32 20.95 12.29 -16.14
CA TYR A 32 20.75 10.92 -15.67
C TYR A 32 19.25 10.59 -15.71
N SER A 33 18.86 9.46 -16.30
CA SER A 33 17.45 9.12 -16.50
C SER A 33 16.70 8.98 -15.17
N GLY A 34 17.36 8.52 -14.12
CA GLY A 34 16.76 8.44 -12.78
C GLY A 34 16.52 9.82 -12.13
N ALA A 35 17.12 10.89 -12.64
CA ALA A 35 16.83 12.26 -12.22
C ALA A 35 15.63 12.88 -12.96
N VAL A 36 15.14 12.22 -14.03
CA VAL A 36 13.94 12.63 -14.78
C VAL A 36 12.79 11.78 -14.29
N THR A 37 12.10 12.23 -13.25
CA THR A 37 10.89 11.54 -12.80
C THR A 37 9.75 11.84 -13.76
N THR A 38 9.03 10.81 -14.17
CA THR A 38 7.74 10.92 -14.88
C THR A 38 6.63 11.24 -13.88
N ASP A 39 6.79 12.27 -13.05
CA ASP A 39 5.71 12.73 -12.18
C ASP A 39 4.65 13.42 -13.04
N LYS A 40 3.75 12.59 -13.54
CA LYS A 40 2.74 12.91 -14.55
C LYS A 40 1.34 13.03 -13.94
N THR A 41 1.23 13.49 -12.71
CA THR A 41 -0.09 13.78 -12.13
C THR A 41 -0.37 15.25 -12.02
N VAL A 42 0.65 16.13 -11.95
CA VAL A 42 0.45 17.59 -11.83
C VAL A 42 1.74 18.36 -12.11
N ALA A 43 1.71 19.24 -13.12
CA ALA A 43 2.81 20.12 -13.42
C ALA A 43 2.93 21.18 -12.30
N PHE A 44 4.00 21.10 -11.51
CA PHE A 44 4.29 22.08 -10.47
C PHE A 44 4.36 23.50 -11.04
N ASN A 45 3.52 24.39 -10.53
CA ASN A 45 3.52 25.79 -10.88
C ASN A 45 4.15 26.62 -9.74
N GLN A 46 5.35 27.14 -9.99
CA GLN A 46 6.09 27.97 -9.02
C GLN A 46 5.31 29.20 -8.54
N ALA A 47 4.37 29.72 -9.35
CA ALA A 47 3.58 30.87 -8.97
C ALA A 47 2.51 30.53 -7.93
N THR A 48 1.95 29.31 -7.97
CA THR A 48 0.72 28.94 -7.25
C THR A 48 0.87 27.78 -6.27
N ASP A 49 1.99 27.06 -6.31
CA ASP A 49 2.14 25.77 -5.64
C ASP A 49 3.33 25.75 -4.68
N VAL A 50 3.32 24.80 -3.75
CA VAL A 50 4.41 24.51 -2.81
C VAL A 50 4.79 23.03 -2.91
N LYS A 51 6.09 22.74 -3.00
CA LYS A 51 6.59 21.37 -2.87
C LYS A 51 6.70 20.99 -1.40
N VAL A 52 6.42 19.74 -1.08
CA VAL A 52 6.53 19.21 0.29
C VAL A 52 7.38 17.97 0.27
N ASN A 53 8.47 17.97 1.04
CA ASN A 53 9.27 16.78 1.31
C ASN A 53 8.84 16.18 2.64
N PHE A 54 8.48 14.91 2.65
CA PHE A 54 8.28 14.15 3.87
C PHE A 54 9.61 13.51 4.27
N VAL A 55 10.11 13.81 5.46
CA VAL A 55 11.46 13.40 5.88
C VAL A 55 11.48 12.64 7.19
N ASP A 56 12.39 11.68 7.28
CA ASP A 56 12.87 11.12 8.53
C ASP A 56 14.30 11.59 8.76
N GLY A 57 14.46 12.55 9.67
CA GLY A 57 15.71 13.31 9.81
C GLY A 57 16.06 14.06 8.52
N SER A 58 17.21 13.75 7.92
CA SER A 58 17.67 14.37 6.66
C SER A 58 17.24 13.60 5.40
N SER A 59 16.61 12.44 5.55
CA SER A 59 16.28 11.55 4.44
C SER A 59 14.88 11.84 3.93
N VAL A 60 14.74 12.09 2.63
CA VAL A 60 13.42 12.23 1.98
C VAL A 60 12.82 10.85 1.79
N VAL A 61 11.66 10.62 2.41
CA VAL A 61 10.87 9.39 2.30
C VAL A 61 10.00 9.43 1.04
N THR A 62 9.31 10.54 0.83
CA THR A 62 8.46 10.82 -0.33
C THR A 62 8.25 12.32 -0.46
N SER A 63 7.66 12.77 -1.57
CA SER A 63 7.36 14.18 -1.81
C SER A 63 5.96 14.35 -2.38
N GLY A 64 5.39 15.54 -2.20
CA GLY A 64 4.11 15.93 -2.76
C GLY A 64 4.09 17.40 -3.16
N VAL A 65 2.96 17.83 -3.73
CA VAL A 65 2.73 19.22 -4.12
C VAL A 65 1.37 19.67 -3.57
N LEU A 66 1.39 20.81 -2.88
CA LEU A 66 0.19 21.57 -2.51
C LEU A 66 -0.07 22.60 -3.61
N GLN A 67 -1.17 22.45 -4.34
CA GLN A 67 -1.41 23.24 -5.56
C GLN A 67 -2.48 24.30 -5.41
N SER A 68 -2.46 25.28 -6.31
CA SER A 68 -3.51 26.30 -6.45
C SER A 68 -3.82 26.93 -5.09
N LEU A 69 -2.76 27.44 -4.46
CA LEU A 69 -2.83 28.05 -3.15
C LEU A 69 -3.41 29.46 -3.24
N PHE A 70 -4.02 29.89 -2.15
CA PHE A 70 -4.47 31.26 -1.95
C PHE A 70 -3.44 32.00 -1.11
N ALA A 71 -3.26 33.29 -1.40
CA ALA A 71 -2.40 34.16 -0.60
C ALA A 71 -2.93 34.28 0.83
N ASN A 72 -2.08 34.59 1.79
CA ASN A 72 -2.51 35.00 3.12
C ASN A 72 -3.27 36.34 3.04
N ASN A 73 -4.21 36.57 3.96
CA ASN A 73 -4.90 37.86 4.07
C ASN A 73 -3.94 38.97 4.55
N ALA A 74 -4.35 40.23 4.42
CA ALA A 74 -3.50 41.38 4.76
C ALA A 74 -3.01 41.40 6.22
N THR A 75 -3.78 40.83 7.15
CA THR A 75 -3.42 40.72 8.57
C THR A 75 -2.60 39.47 8.91
N ASN A 76 -2.33 38.61 7.93
CA ASN A 76 -1.60 37.35 8.08
C ASN A 76 -2.19 36.43 9.17
N THR A 77 -3.51 36.31 9.21
CA THR A 77 -4.24 35.49 10.20
C THR A 77 -5.08 34.38 9.56
N ALA A 78 -5.28 34.41 8.24
CA ALA A 78 -6.04 33.40 7.50
C ALA A 78 -5.64 33.40 6.01
N ALA A 79 -6.13 32.41 5.26
CA ALA A 79 -6.08 32.44 3.80
C ALA A 79 -7.05 33.52 3.28
N SER A 80 -6.63 34.22 2.23
CA SER A 80 -7.45 35.13 1.43
C SER A 80 -8.31 34.34 0.45
N THR A 81 -9.20 35.04 -0.26
CA THR A 81 -9.91 34.53 -1.45
C THR A 81 -9.12 34.77 -2.75
N THR A 82 -7.99 35.50 -2.68
CA THR A 82 -7.14 35.79 -3.84
C THR A 82 -6.14 34.66 -4.07
N PRO A 83 -6.01 34.11 -5.30
CA PRO A 83 -4.95 33.17 -5.62
C PRO A 83 -3.57 33.75 -5.33
N ALA A 84 -2.63 32.91 -4.87
CA ALA A 84 -1.22 33.26 -4.86
C ALA A 84 -0.69 33.04 -6.27
N ASP A 85 -0.54 34.09 -7.08
CA ASP A 85 -0.24 34.03 -8.53
C ASP A 85 1.17 34.53 -8.89
N ALA A 86 2.01 34.73 -7.88
CA ALA A 86 3.41 35.11 -8.01
C ALA A 86 4.29 34.28 -7.08
N VAL A 87 5.52 33.97 -7.52
CA VAL A 87 6.52 33.24 -6.73
C VAL A 87 6.85 34.03 -5.45
N GLY A 88 7.00 33.32 -4.33
CA GLY A 88 7.34 33.92 -3.03
C GLY A 88 6.14 34.53 -2.30
N THR A 89 4.92 34.38 -2.82
CA THR A 89 3.70 34.84 -2.14
C THR A 89 3.44 33.97 -0.91
N ALA A 90 3.27 34.61 0.26
CA ALA A 90 2.94 33.91 1.50
C ALA A 90 1.58 33.21 1.38
N ALA A 91 1.56 31.89 1.57
CA ALA A 91 0.40 31.04 1.34
C ALA A 91 0.19 30.00 2.46
N GLY A 92 0.83 30.19 3.61
CA GLY A 92 0.90 29.18 4.67
C GLY A 92 -0.44 28.75 5.27
N PHE A 93 -1.44 29.63 5.31
CA PHE A 93 -2.79 29.23 5.76
C PHE A 93 -3.48 28.34 4.73
N SER A 94 -3.34 28.66 3.44
CA SER A 94 -3.86 27.81 2.36
C SER A 94 -3.12 26.47 2.31
N ALA A 95 -1.80 26.49 2.49
CA ALA A 95 -0.99 25.27 2.57
C ALA A 95 -1.43 24.37 3.74
N THR A 96 -1.65 24.96 4.93
CA THR A 96 -2.16 24.22 6.10
C THR A 96 -3.52 23.59 5.83
N ALA A 97 -4.43 24.32 5.17
CA ALA A 97 -5.76 23.79 4.84
C ALA A 97 -5.73 22.67 3.80
N LYS A 98 -4.79 22.71 2.85
CA LYS A 98 -4.65 21.69 1.79
C LYS A 98 -3.83 20.48 2.21
N ALA A 99 -2.94 20.61 3.17
CA ALA A 99 -2.16 19.52 3.75
C ALA A 99 -3.05 18.67 4.69
N THR A 100 -4.08 18.03 4.13
CA THR A 100 -5.01 17.17 4.87
C THR A 100 -4.37 15.84 5.22
N GLN A 101 -4.97 15.13 6.19
CA GLN A 101 -4.53 13.77 6.53
C GLN A 101 -4.63 12.83 5.32
N ASP A 102 -5.76 12.84 4.60
CA ASP A 102 -5.97 11.97 3.43
C ASP A 102 -4.95 12.22 2.33
N TRP A 103 -4.57 13.49 2.12
CA TRP A 103 -3.53 13.86 1.16
C TRP A 103 -2.17 13.28 1.54
N ALA A 104 -1.78 13.39 2.82
CA ALA A 104 -0.52 12.83 3.30
C ALA A 104 -0.53 11.29 3.31
N ASP A 105 -1.63 10.66 3.72
CA ASP A 105 -1.80 9.21 3.73
C ASP A 105 -1.68 8.61 2.32
N ALA A 106 -2.23 9.30 1.32
CA ALA A 106 -2.10 8.89 -0.08
C ALA A 106 -0.64 8.90 -0.55
N LEU A 107 0.15 9.90 -0.15
CA LEU A 107 1.56 10.04 -0.53
C LEU A 107 2.49 9.10 0.25
N LEU A 108 2.16 8.81 1.51
CA LEU A 108 2.95 7.94 2.39
C LEU A 108 2.58 6.46 2.28
N LYS A 109 1.54 6.11 1.52
CA LYS A 109 1.13 4.72 1.30
C LYS A 109 2.30 3.88 0.76
N GLY A 110 2.56 2.75 1.42
CA GLY A 110 3.63 1.82 1.03
C GLY A 110 5.02 2.22 1.54
N THR A 111 5.19 3.39 2.17
CA THR A 111 6.50 3.87 2.64
C THR A 111 6.89 3.31 4.01
N GLY A 112 5.92 2.91 4.83
CA GLY A 112 6.16 2.52 6.23
C GLY A 112 6.32 3.69 7.20
N TYR A 113 5.94 4.89 6.78
CA TYR A 113 5.97 6.09 7.62
C TYR A 113 4.56 6.66 7.78
N SER A 114 4.38 7.43 8.85
CA SER A 114 3.14 8.14 9.14
C SER A 114 3.40 9.57 9.58
N ILE A 115 2.37 10.42 9.43
CA ILE A 115 2.32 11.78 9.92
C ILE A 115 0.93 12.05 10.46
N ASN A 116 0.82 12.89 11.48
CA ASN A 116 -0.47 13.37 11.96
C ASN A 116 -0.65 14.83 11.55
N LEU A 117 -1.59 15.07 10.64
CA LEU A 117 -2.00 16.39 10.17
C LEU A 117 -3.40 16.78 10.67
N LYS A 118 -3.97 16.01 11.61
CA LYS A 118 -5.26 16.35 12.22
C LYS A 118 -5.11 17.56 13.14
N SER A 119 -6.09 18.44 13.09
CA SER A 119 -6.14 19.65 13.92
C SER A 119 -5.91 19.30 15.40
N GLY A 120 -5.04 20.06 16.06
CA GLY A 120 -4.65 19.85 17.46
C GLY A 120 -3.64 18.72 17.71
N SER A 121 -3.25 17.97 16.68
CA SER A 121 -2.24 16.88 16.80
C SER A 121 -1.03 17.07 15.89
N VAL A 122 -1.02 18.12 15.06
CA VAL A 122 0.14 18.49 14.24
C VAL A 122 1.30 18.92 15.13
N THR A 123 2.50 18.42 14.87
CA THR A 123 3.69 18.84 15.63
C THR A 123 4.00 20.31 15.37
N ALA A 124 4.58 21.00 16.36
CA ALA A 124 4.93 22.42 16.22
C ALA A 124 5.87 22.69 15.02
N ALA A 125 6.80 21.78 14.75
CA ALA A 125 7.72 21.89 13.61
C ALA A 125 6.99 21.79 12.26
N ASN A 126 6.10 20.81 12.11
CA ASN A 126 5.33 20.65 10.86
C ASN A 126 4.34 21.79 10.67
N GLN A 127 3.70 22.24 11.75
CA GLN A 127 2.81 23.40 11.71
C GLN A 127 3.54 24.68 11.31
N ALA A 128 4.74 24.91 11.83
CA ALA A 128 5.58 26.05 11.47
C ALA A 128 6.03 25.98 10.00
N ALA A 129 6.43 24.81 9.51
CA ALA A 129 6.80 24.63 8.10
C ALA A 129 5.64 24.92 7.14
N LEU A 130 4.42 24.47 7.47
CA LEU A 130 3.22 24.77 6.69
C LEU A 130 2.87 26.26 6.71
N LEU A 131 2.91 26.91 7.88
CA LEU A 131 2.58 28.34 8.01
C LEU A 131 3.63 29.26 7.37
N ALA A 132 4.89 28.82 7.29
CA ALA A 132 5.97 29.56 6.65
C ALA A 132 5.98 29.42 5.12
N ALA A 133 5.13 28.54 4.55
CA ALA A 133 5.14 28.23 3.12
C ALA A 133 4.84 29.45 2.24
N LYS A 134 5.64 29.61 1.18
CA LYS A 134 5.41 30.55 0.09
C LYS A 134 5.39 29.81 -1.24
N THR A 135 4.61 30.29 -2.20
CA THR A 135 4.57 29.68 -3.53
C THR A 135 5.95 29.62 -4.18
N GLY A 136 6.26 28.51 -4.83
CA GLY A 136 7.56 28.22 -5.40
C GLY A 136 8.55 27.56 -4.44
N ASP A 137 8.29 27.59 -3.13
CA ASP A 137 9.17 27.00 -2.13
C ASP A 137 9.04 25.47 -2.06
N THR A 138 10.04 24.86 -1.42
CA THR A 138 9.99 23.48 -0.92
C THR A 138 10.02 23.52 0.60
N ILE A 139 8.95 23.04 1.23
CA ILE A 139 8.90 22.86 2.69
C ILE A 139 9.17 21.41 3.07
N THR A 140 9.49 21.19 4.34
CA THR A 140 9.78 19.86 4.87
C THR A 140 8.84 19.54 6.03
N LEU A 141 8.23 18.36 5.99
CA LEU A 141 7.41 17.81 7.07
C LEU A 141 8.07 16.55 7.62
N ASN A 142 8.29 16.53 8.93
CA ASN A 142 8.85 15.37 9.60
C ASN A 142 7.78 14.28 9.72
N VAL A 143 8.15 13.07 9.34
CA VAL A 143 7.35 11.84 9.48
C VAL A 143 7.94 10.95 10.56
N THR A 144 7.15 9.99 11.03
CA THR A 144 7.59 8.98 12.00
C THR A 144 7.59 7.62 11.34
N LYS A 145 8.68 6.87 11.49
CA LYS A 145 8.76 5.48 11.04
C LYS A 145 7.79 4.62 11.86
N ASN A 146 6.98 3.83 11.19
CA ASN A 146 6.04 2.95 11.88
C ASN A 146 6.79 1.81 12.61
N SER A 147 6.11 1.18 13.56
CA SER A 147 6.66 0.02 14.28
C SER A 147 6.74 -1.21 13.38
N GLU A 148 7.64 -2.14 13.73
CA GLU A 148 7.66 -3.45 13.09
C GLU A 148 6.45 -4.28 13.53
N VAL A 149 5.83 -4.98 12.57
CA VAL A 149 4.67 -5.84 12.77
C VAL A 149 4.90 -7.20 12.13
N THR A 150 4.24 -8.22 12.66
CA THR A 150 4.13 -9.52 12.01
C THR A 150 2.92 -9.49 11.07
N THR A 151 3.14 -9.76 9.79
CA THR A 151 2.09 -9.89 8.78
C THR A 151 1.66 -11.35 8.67
N PRO A 152 0.36 -11.67 8.82
CA PRO A 152 -0.13 -13.03 8.66
C PRO A 152 0.08 -13.56 7.24
N LEU A 153 0.46 -14.84 7.14
CA LEU A 153 0.61 -15.57 5.89
C LEU A 153 -0.72 -16.19 5.46
N TYR A 154 -1.02 -16.04 4.18
CA TYR A 154 -2.19 -16.64 3.53
C TYR A 154 -1.73 -17.65 2.50
N LEU A 155 -2.32 -18.83 2.55
CA LEU A 155 -2.03 -19.93 1.65
C LEU A 155 -3.19 -20.08 0.68
N LYS A 156 -2.92 -20.01 -0.62
CA LYS A 156 -3.94 -20.08 -1.66
C LYS A 156 -3.58 -21.14 -2.69
N LYS A 157 -4.55 -21.96 -3.09
CA LYS A 157 -4.43 -22.86 -4.24
C LYS A 157 -4.79 -22.09 -5.50
N ALA A 158 -3.91 -22.05 -6.49
CA ALA A 158 -4.23 -21.48 -7.79
C ALA A 158 -5.23 -22.38 -8.56
N ALA A 159 -6.19 -21.76 -9.26
CA ALA A 159 -7.13 -22.48 -10.13
C ALA A 159 -6.46 -22.99 -11.41
N THR A 160 -5.42 -22.29 -11.89
CA THR A 160 -4.52 -22.69 -12.99
C THR A 160 -3.06 -22.63 -12.52
N THR A 161 -2.08 -22.81 -13.40
CA THR A 161 -0.66 -22.91 -13.01
C THR A 161 -0.04 -21.62 -12.43
N SER A 162 -0.69 -20.45 -12.52
CA SER A 162 0.05 -19.17 -12.39
C SER A 162 -0.60 -17.95 -11.71
N THR A 163 -1.92 -17.90 -11.45
CA THR A 163 -2.55 -16.69 -10.84
C THR A 163 -3.57 -17.04 -9.75
N ALA A 164 -3.75 -16.12 -8.78
CA ALA A 164 -4.67 -16.26 -7.65
C ALA A 164 -6.15 -16.01 -7.97
N ASN A 165 -6.48 -15.84 -9.26
CA ASN A 165 -7.85 -15.61 -9.71
C ASN A 165 -8.57 -16.97 -9.72
N ASP A 166 -9.56 -17.12 -8.82
CA ASP A 166 -10.28 -18.34 -8.41
C ASP A 166 -9.57 -19.23 -7.38
N ALA A 167 -8.75 -18.63 -6.51
CA ALA A 167 -8.01 -19.39 -5.51
C ALA A 167 -8.82 -19.81 -4.28
N GLU A 168 -8.95 -21.12 -4.09
CA GLU A 168 -9.43 -21.74 -2.86
C GLU A 168 -8.42 -21.52 -1.72
N SER A 169 -8.89 -21.14 -0.54
CA SER A 169 -8.00 -20.94 0.62
C SER A 169 -7.52 -22.28 1.16
N LEU A 170 -6.22 -22.38 1.39
CA LEU A 170 -5.62 -23.50 2.11
C LEU A 170 -5.54 -23.13 3.59
N THR A 171 -5.86 -24.08 4.45
CA THR A 171 -5.84 -23.90 5.90
C THR A 171 -4.75 -24.76 6.52
N ALA A 172 -4.06 -24.23 7.53
CA ALA A 172 -3.07 -25.00 8.27
C ALA A 172 -3.79 -26.10 9.08
N TYR A 173 -3.37 -27.35 8.89
CA TYR A 173 -3.91 -28.51 9.60
C TYR A 173 -3.54 -28.47 11.09
N LYS A 174 -4.53 -28.63 11.98
CA LYS A 174 -4.28 -28.85 13.42
C LYS A 174 -4.48 -30.32 13.76
N THR A 175 -3.62 -30.83 14.63
CA THR A 175 -3.69 -32.23 15.05
C THR A 175 -5.05 -32.52 15.69
N GLY A 176 -5.74 -33.55 15.18
CA GLY A 176 -7.09 -33.91 15.59
C GLY A 176 -8.20 -33.37 14.68
N ASP A 177 -7.88 -32.45 13.76
CA ASP A 177 -8.83 -32.01 12.74
C ASP A 177 -9.05 -33.11 11.69
N THR A 178 -10.21 -33.05 11.01
CA THR A 178 -10.48 -33.88 9.84
C THR A 178 -9.66 -33.39 8.66
N ALA A 179 -8.84 -34.27 8.08
CA ALA A 179 -8.09 -33.97 6.87
C ALA A 179 -9.03 -33.76 5.67
N SER A 180 -8.76 -32.72 4.89
CA SER A 180 -9.45 -32.41 3.64
C SER A 180 -8.46 -32.02 2.55
N ASP A 181 -8.94 -31.97 1.30
CA ASP A 181 -8.14 -31.55 0.15
C ASP A 181 -7.52 -30.15 0.33
N THR A 182 -8.06 -29.29 1.22
CA THR A 182 -7.58 -27.92 1.45
C THR A 182 -6.89 -27.69 2.80
N THR A 183 -6.74 -28.73 3.63
CA THR A 183 -5.97 -28.64 4.87
C THR A 183 -4.55 -29.11 4.63
N VAL A 184 -3.56 -28.25 4.90
CA VAL A 184 -2.13 -28.54 4.65
C VAL A 184 -1.33 -28.51 5.94
N VAL A 185 -0.37 -29.43 6.06
CA VAL A 185 0.62 -29.40 7.13
C VAL A 185 1.66 -28.34 6.82
N VAL A 186 1.89 -27.44 7.77
CA VAL A 186 2.85 -26.34 7.68
C VAL A 186 4.01 -26.56 8.67
N PRO A 187 5.24 -26.15 8.32
CA PRO A 187 6.38 -26.19 9.23
C PRO A 187 6.20 -25.21 10.40
N SER A 188 6.89 -25.49 11.51
CA SER A 188 7.02 -24.53 12.61
C SER A 188 7.87 -23.35 12.15
N LEU A 189 7.35 -22.14 12.34
CA LEU A 189 8.10 -20.92 12.05
C LEU A 189 8.70 -20.37 13.34
N THR A 190 10.03 -20.18 13.35
CA THR A 190 10.74 -19.56 14.50
C THR A 190 10.51 -18.05 14.56
N SER A 191 10.17 -17.43 13.42
CA SER A 191 9.75 -16.04 13.30
C SER A 191 8.68 -15.89 12.21
N GLY A 192 7.65 -15.09 12.47
CA GLY A 192 6.68 -14.71 11.44
C GLY A 192 7.26 -13.79 10.36
N PHE A 193 6.50 -13.53 9.31
CA PHE A 193 6.89 -12.59 8.25
C PHE A 193 6.76 -11.14 8.75
N LYS A 194 7.89 -10.49 9.00
CA LYS A 194 7.97 -9.21 9.70
C LYS A 194 8.45 -8.07 8.82
N GLY A 195 7.95 -6.87 9.10
CA GLY A 195 8.42 -5.64 8.49
C GLY A 195 7.75 -4.41 9.10
N VAL A 196 8.18 -3.23 8.65
CA VAL A 196 7.63 -1.95 9.12
C VAL A 196 6.18 -1.81 8.66
N ASP A 197 5.25 -1.55 9.58
CA ASP A 197 3.82 -1.45 9.27
C ASP A 197 3.53 -0.44 8.15
N GLY A 198 2.75 -0.86 7.15
CA GLY A 198 2.43 -0.08 5.97
C GLY A 198 3.55 0.03 4.92
N ALA A 199 4.75 -0.51 5.16
CA ALA A 199 5.80 -0.59 4.14
C ALA A 199 5.46 -1.67 3.10
N ALA A 200 5.80 -1.43 1.84
CA ALA A 200 5.62 -2.41 0.78
C ALA A 200 6.62 -3.57 0.89
N PHE A 201 6.19 -4.77 0.53
CA PHE A 201 7.04 -5.91 0.22
C PHE A 201 6.74 -6.42 -1.19
N THR A 202 7.73 -7.06 -1.80
CA THR A 202 7.57 -7.69 -3.11
C THR A 202 7.30 -9.19 -2.95
N SER A 203 6.68 -9.76 -3.97
CA SER A 203 6.52 -11.19 -4.20
C SER A 203 7.86 -11.93 -4.11
N ALA A 204 8.95 -11.33 -4.60
CA ALA A 204 10.30 -11.89 -4.47
C ALA A 204 10.73 -12.00 -3.00
N THR A 205 10.53 -10.96 -2.19
CA THR A 205 10.82 -10.97 -0.75
C THR A 205 9.99 -12.04 -0.03
N LEU A 206 8.70 -12.11 -0.30
CA LEU A 206 7.80 -13.09 0.32
C LEU A 206 8.14 -14.53 -0.13
N LYS A 207 8.50 -14.74 -1.39
CA LYS A 207 8.94 -16.06 -1.90
C LYS A 207 10.26 -16.48 -1.27
N ALA A 208 11.22 -15.57 -1.09
CA ALA A 208 12.47 -15.86 -0.39
C ALA A 208 12.26 -16.23 1.08
N PHE A 209 11.32 -15.55 1.76
CA PHE A 209 10.89 -15.93 3.10
C PHE A 209 10.30 -17.34 3.10
N ALA A 210 9.39 -17.66 2.18
CA ALA A 210 8.79 -18.98 2.08
C ALA A 210 9.83 -20.08 1.84
N THR A 211 10.80 -19.86 0.95
CA THR A 211 11.90 -20.81 0.70
C THR A 211 12.75 -21.03 1.95
N SER A 212 13.14 -19.97 2.64
CA SER A 212 14.00 -20.06 3.83
C SER A 212 13.30 -20.77 5.00
N ASN A 213 11.97 -20.81 4.98
CA ASN A 213 11.13 -21.41 6.02
C ASN A 213 10.46 -22.72 5.59
N ASN A 214 10.93 -23.38 4.53
CA ASN A 214 10.42 -24.67 4.05
C ASN A 214 8.92 -24.66 3.68
N LEU A 215 8.42 -23.53 3.19
CA LEU A 215 7.06 -23.37 2.69
C LEU A 215 6.95 -23.59 1.18
N THR A 216 7.99 -24.10 0.52
CA THR A 216 7.98 -24.32 -0.93
C THR A 216 7.16 -25.53 -1.34
N THR A 217 7.01 -26.51 -0.45
CA THR A 217 6.19 -27.69 -0.65
C THR A 217 5.38 -27.94 0.60
N LEU A 218 4.06 -28.06 0.44
CA LEU A 218 3.14 -28.44 1.50
C LEU A 218 2.42 -29.73 1.10
N TYR A 219 1.95 -30.47 2.09
CA TYR A 219 1.19 -31.69 1.89
C TYR A 219 -0.09 -31.63 2.72
N THR A 220 -1.18 -32.19 2.21
CA THR A 220 -2.30 -32.54 3.09
C THR A 220 -1.88 -33.66 4.03
N PRO A 221 -2.53 -33.83 5.20
CA PRO A 221 -2.49 -35.11 5.90
C PRO A 221 -3.00 -36.25 5.00
N THR A 222 -2.82 -37.49 5.45
CA THR A 222 -3.45 -38.63 4.79
C THR A 222 -4.97 -38.48 4.86
N ILE A 223 -5.62 -38.51 3.69
CA ILE A 223 -7.08 -38.45 3.54
C ILE A 223 -7.57 -39.86 3.19
N GLY A 224 -8.65 -40.29 3.83
CA GLY A 224 -9.16 -41.66 3.69
C GLY A 224 -8.36 -42.67 4.50
N THR A 225 -8.63 -43.97 4.28
CA THR A 225 -8.04 -45.07 5.04
C THR A 225 -7.78 -46.27 4.15
N GLY A 226 -6.76 -47.08 4.46
CA GLY A 226 -6.49 -48.33 3.77
C GLY A 226 -6.16 -48.12 2.29
N ALA A 227 -6.80 -48.90 1.40
CA ALA A 227 -6.52 -48.87 -0.04
C ALA A 227 -6.97 -47.56 -0.73
N ASP A 228 -7.86 -46.80 -0.11
CA ASP A 228 -8.37 -45.53 -0.61
C ASP A 228 -7.62 -44.32 -0.03
N ALA A 229 -6.57 -44.54 0.77
CA ALA A 229 -5.76 -43.48 1.32
C ALA A 229 -5.04 -42.69 0.20
N TYR A 230 -5.07 -41.36 0.30
CA TYR A 230 -4.35 -40.47 -0.60
C TYR A 230 -3.92 -39.18 0.09
N TYR A 231 -3.10 -38.40 -0.61
CA TYR A 231 -2.74 -37.04 -0.22
C TYR A 231 -2.54 -36.14 -1.44
N ILE A 232 -2.50 -34.83 -1.23
CA ILE A 232 -2.22 -33.83 -2.27
C ILE A 232 -0.92 -33.10 -1.94
N LYS A 233 -0.06 -32.95 -2.95
CA LYS A 233 1.15 -32.13 -2.87
C LYS A 233 0.87 -30.73 -3.43
N TYR A 234 1.19 -29.71 -2.64
CA TYR A 234 1.14 -28.31 -3.04
C TYR A 234 2.54 -27.78 -3.25
N THR A 235 2.83 -27.25 -4.44
CA THR A 235 4.13 -26.64 -4.76
C THR A 235 3.96 -25.14 -4.91
N LEU A 236 4.78 -24.35 -4.22
CA LEU A 236 4.75 -22.90 -4.30
C LEU A 236 5.06 -22.44 -5.73
N SER A 237 4.08 -21.82 -6.37
CA SER A 237 4.21 -21.27 -7.72
C SER A 237 4.73 -19.83 -7.64
N THR A 238 3.97 -18.98 -6.95
CA THR A 238 4.24 -17.53 -6.84
C THR A 238 3.85 -16.98 -5.47
N ALA A 239 4.11 -15.70 -5.26
CA ALA A 239 3.68 -14.90 -4.13
C ALA A 239 3.12 -13.57 -4.65
N GLU A 240 2.31 -12.89 -3.85
CA GLU A 240 1.78 -11.56 -4.21
C GLU A 240 2.63 -10.46 -3.58
N ASP A 241 2.73 -9.32 -4.26
CA ASP A 241 3.21 -8.08 -3.65
C ASP A 241 2.18 -7.60 -2.61
N GLY A 242 2.62 -6.83 -1.62
CA GLY A 242 1.72 -6.34 -0.59
C GLY A 242 2.35 -5.33 0.35
N THR A 243 1.70 -5.09 1.47
CA THR A 243 2.21 -4.22 2.54
C THR A 243 2.25 -4.97 3.87
N TYR A 244 3.29 -4.72 4.66
CA TYR A 244 3.33 -5.25 6.02
C TYR A 244 2.17 -4.66 6.85
N GLY A 245 1.61 -5.47 7.73
CA GLY A 245 0.48 -5.06 8.56
C GLY A 245 -0.18 -6.24 9.26
N ALA A 246 -0.57 -6.06 10.52
CA ALA A 246 -1.26 -7.11 11.30
C ALA A 246 -2.63 -7.50 10.70
N LYS A 247 -3.21 -6.62 9.87
CA LYS A 247 -4.47 -6.83 9.14
C LYS A 247 -4.27 -6.98 7.63
N SER A 248 -3.02 -6.98 7.17
CA SER A 248 -2.66 -7.19 5.77
C SER A 248 -2.56 -8.68 5.45
N ALA A 249 -2.50 -9.01 4.17
CA ALA A 249 -2.32 -10.38 3.69
C ALA A 249 -0.98 -10.54 2.95
N ALA A 250 -0.11 -11.40 3.48
CA ALA A 250 1.05 -11.90 2.73
C ALA A 250 0.67 -13.23 2.06
N THR A 251 0.30 -13.18 0.78
CA THR A 251 -0.26 -14.32 0.04
C THR A 251 0.83 -15.15 -0.66
N LEU A 252 0.86 -16.44 -0.34
CA LEU A 252 1.61 -17.49 -1.04
C LEU A 252 0.65 -18.32 -1.89
N VAL A 253 1.00 -18.54 -3.15
CA VAL A 253 0.14 -19.19 -4.15
C VAL A 253 0.76 -20.51 -4.59
N TYR A 254 0.00 -21.60 -4.46
CA TYR A 254 0.43 -22.97 -4.69
C TYR A 254 -0.31 -23.62 -5.85
N THR A 255 0.37 -24.52 -6.55
CA THR A 255 -0.25 -25.45 -7.51
C THR A 255 -0.39 -26.82 -6.85
N ALA A 256 -1.57 -27.42 -6.98
CA ALA A 256 -1.85 -28.76 -6.48
C ALA A 256 -1.42 -29.83 -7.50
N SER A 257 -0.93 -30.96 -7.01
CA SER A 257 -0.83 -32.20 -7.81
C SER A 257 -2.18 -32.88 -7.95
N ASP A 258 -2.25 -33.90 -8.81
CA ASP A 258 -3.29 -34.92 -8.71
C ASP A 258 -3.21 -35.66 -7.36
N LYS A 259 -4.28 -36.38 -7.01
CA LYS A 259 -4.34 -37.21 -5.79
C LYS A 259 -3.29 -38.32 -5.86
N ILE A 260 -2.39 -38.34 -4.88
CA ILE A 260 -1.33 -39.34 -4.79
C ILE A 260 -1.79 -40.44 -3.84
N LYS A 261 -1.86 -41.69 -4.32
CA LYS A 261 -2.26 -42.84 -3.48
C LYS A 261 -1.20 -43.14 -2.42
N GLY A 262 -1.66 -43.48 -1.21
CA GLY A 262 -0.84 -43.88 -0.08
C GLY A 262 -0.87 -42.88 1.08
N GLU A 263 0.01 -43.11 2.05
CA GLU A 263 0.15 -42.25 3.22
C GLU A 263 0.90 -40.96 2.89
N SER A 264 0.44 -39.85 3.46
CA SER A 264 1.12 -38.56 3.33
C SER A 264 2.48 -38.59 4.04
N PRO A 265 3.51 -37.94 3.46
CA PRO A 265 4.78 -37.73 4.15
C PRO A 265 4.66 -36.71 5.30
N ALA A 266 3.53 -36.02 5.45
CA ALA A 266 3.26 -35.08 6.53
C ALA A 266 1.89 -35.36 7.17
N SER A 267 1.88 -36.07 8.30
CA SER A 267 0.66 -36.52 8.99
C SER A 267 0.40 -35.83 10.33
N THR A 268 1.34 -35.03 10.84
CA THR A 268 1.21 -34.32 12.12
C THR A 268 1.71 -32.89 11.99
N THR A 269 1.08 -31.96 12.71
CA THR A 269 1.54 -30.58 12.77
C THR A 269 2.79 -30.48 13.63
N SER A 270 3.78 -29.68 13.21
CA SER A 270 4.86 -29.22 14.13
C SER A 270 4.50 -27.89 14.82
N ASN A 271 3.31 -27.35 14.59
CA ASN A 271 3.04 -25.93 14.78
C ASN A 271 2.54 -25.62 16.20
N GLY A 272 3.33 -24.85 16.97
CA GLY A 272 2.94 -24.20 18.21
C GLY A 272 2.41 -22.77 18.00
N ASP A 273 1.83 -22.45 16.84
CA ASP A 273 1.29 -21.11 16.56
C ASP A 273 -0.10 -20.94 17.18
N ASN A 274 -0.26 -19.87 17.96
CA ASN A 274 -1.52 -19.47 18.60
C ASN A 274 -2.43 -18.62 17.68
N GLY A 275 -2.19 -18.67 16.36
CA GLY A 275 -2.98 -17.95 15.35
C GLY A 275 -2.45 -16.56 14.98
N SER A 276 -1.17 -16.26 15.26
CA SER A 276 -0.55 -14.98 14.92
C SER A 276 0.18 -15.00 13.57
N VAL A 277 0.53 -16.18 13.05
CA VAL A 277 1.38 -16.32 11.85
C VAL A 277 0.55 -16.79 10.65
N TRP A 278 -0.44 -17.64 10.86
CA TRP A 278 -1.32 -18.15 9.79
C TRP A 278 -2.66 -17.43 9.79
N GLY A 279 -2.98 -16.73 8.69
CA GLY A 279 -4.27 -16.06 8.50
C GLY A 279 -5.37 -17.00 8.02
N SER A 280 -6.62 -16.77 8.43
CA SER A 280 -7.79 -17.61 8.09
C SER A 280 -8.73 -17.01 7.03
N THR A 281 -8.64 -15.70 6.75
CA THR A 281 -9.47 -15.00 5.77
C THR A 281 -8.69 -13.90 5.02
N SER A 282 -8.45 -14.05 3.71
CA SER A 282 -7.81 -12.98 2.93
C SER A 282 -8.78 -11.82 2.73
N THR A 283 -8.65 -10.75 3.50
CA THR A 283 -9.22 -9.45 3.11
C THR A 283 -8.11 -8.67 2.41
N SER A 284 -8.12 -8.69 1.08
CA SER A 284 -7.38 -7.70 0.30
C SER A 284 -7.87 -6.33 0.73
N SER A 285 -7.01 -5.55 1.39
CA SER A 285 -7.32 -4.17 1.76
C SER A 285 -7.26 -3.30 0.49
N SER A 286 -8.18 -3.51 -0.44
CA SER A 286 -8.58 -2.43 -1.34
C SER A 286 -9.34 -1.45 -0.46
N SER A 287 -8.72 -0.33 -0.12
CA SER A 287 -9.36 0.79 0.56
C SER A 287 -10.43 1.39 -0.36
N THR A 288 -11.60 0.76 -0.44
CA THR A 288 -12.82 1.43 -0.88
C THR A 288 -13.40 2.12 0.35
N SER A 289 -13.26 3.44 0.34
CA SER A 289 -13.93 4.37 1.23
C SER A 289 -15.42 4.03 1.30
N SER A 290 -15.88 3.67 2.50
CA SER A 290 -17.31 3.55 2.79
C SER A 290 -17.92 4.93 2.80
N SER A 291 -18.57 5.32 1.69
CA SER A 291 -19.58 6.36 1.70
C SER A 291 -20.80 5.84 2.47
N ALA A 292 -21.04 6.43 3.64
CA ALA A 292 -22.25 6.19 4.40
C ALA A 292 -23.45 6.70 3.58
N ALA A 293 -24.20 5.78 2.97
CA ALA A 293 -25.50 6.07 2.43
C ALA A 293 -26.51 6.11 3.58
N SER A 294 -26.97 7.30 3.91
CA SER A 294 -28.06 7.55 4.85
C SER A 294 -29.33 6.82 4.40
N ALA A 295 -29.78 5.85 5.17
CA ALA A 295 -31.10 5.24 5.01
C ALA A 295 -32.17 6.22 5.49
N SER A 296 -32.83 6.90 4.56
CA SER A 296 -34.09 7.60 4.79
C SER A 296 -35.22 6.57 4.77
N SER A 297 -35.77 6.26 5.94
CA SER A 297 -37.00 5.49 6.09
C SER A 297 -38.21 6.35 5.69
N THR A 298 -38.77 6.10 4.50
CA THR A 298 -40.11 6.58 4.14
C THR A 298 -41.03 5.37 4.09
N GLU A 299 -41.72 5.11 5.20
CA GLU A 299 -42.86 4.19 5.20
C GLU A 299 -44.04 4.84 4.49
N ALA A 300 -44.38 4.32 3.32
CA ALA A 300 -45.64 4.60 2.65
C ALA A 300 -46.69 3.60 3.15
N SER A 301 -47.48 4.00 4.14
CA SER A 301 -48.76 3.35 4.46
C SER A 301 -49.90 4.17 3.86
N THR A 302 -50.48 3.69 2.77
CA THR A 302 -51.66 4.27 2.15
C THR A 302 -52.94 3.79 2.82
N SER A 303 -53.76 4.79 3.18
CA SER A 303 -55.23 4.86 3.16
C SER A 303 -56.05 3.99 4.12
N SER A 304 -56.68 4.66 5.09
CA SER A 304 -58.12 4.48 5.32
C SER A 304 -58.82 5.83 5.58
N SER A 305 -59.80 6.06 4.71
CA SER A 305 -60.97 6.95 4.69
C SER A 305 -61.29 7.90 5.85
N ALA A 306 -61.66 9.10 5.43
CA ALA A 306 -62.21 10.23 6.18
C ALA A 306 -63.54 9.94 6.91
N SER A 307 -63.69 10.58 8.06
CA SER A 307 -64.96 10.81 8.75
C SER A 307 -65.38 12.27 8.52
N SER A 308 -66.59 12.45 7.98
CA SER A 308 -67.28 13.72 7.84
C SER A 308 -68.01 14.11 9.13
N ALA A 309 -68.08 15.42 9.36
CA ALA A 309 -68.77 16.07 10.46
C ALA A 309 -70.27 15.75 10.56
N SER A 310 -70.77 15.76 11.79
CA SER A 310 -72.07 16.29 12.21
C SER A 310 -71.89 16.85 13.62
#